data_AF-A0A2H3T1H3-F1
#
_entry.id   AF-A0A2H3T1H3-F1
#
_cell.length_a   1.000
_cell.length_b   1.000
_cell.length_c   1.000
_cell.angle_alpha   90.00
_cell.angle_beta   90.00
_cell.angle_gamma   90.00
#
_symmetry.space_group_name_H-M   'P 1'
#
loop_
_entity.id
_entity.type
_entity.pdbx_description
1 polymer ?
#
loop_
_entity_poly.entity_id
_entity_poly.type
_entity_poly.pdbx_seq_one_letter_code
_entity_poly.pdbx_strand_id
1 'polypeptide(L)'
;MLAQPDNRQEKKGPDPLSSHDTDPSTYAEGLTEIRTLQRTETKRNIESRHAQMIAIGGTIGTGLFVGIGQALATSGPVSVLLAYSLICVAVYGMITATTEVSAYLPVAGSSMAYYGSRFVSRSLGFAMGCLYFYSFGILVAYEITAAALVIEYWPNAVPTAA
;
A
#
# COMPACT_ATOMS: atom_id res chain seq x y z
N MET A 1 57.63 -25.88 -41.48
CA MET A 1 56.59 -24.83 -41.58
C MET A 1 55.23 -25.54 -41.42
N LEU A 2 54.97 -26.06 -40.22
CA LEU A 2 54.00 -25.57 -39.21
C LEU A 2 52.52 -25.84 -39.55
N ALA A 3 52.13 -27.12 -39.53
CA ALA A 3 50.74 -27.51 -39.26
C ALA A 3 50.52 -27.48 -37.74
N GLN A 4 49.79 -26.50 -37.22
CA GLN A 4 49.31 -26.52 -35.84
C GLN A 4 48.08 -27.43 -35.74
N PRO A 5 48.04 -28.38 -34.80
CA PRO A 5 46.90 -29.27 -34.62
C PRO A 5 45.74 -28.58 -33.89
N ASP A 6 44.56 -28.97 -34.35
CA ASP A 6 43.21 -28.76 -33.83
C ASP A 6 43.12 -28.93 -32.30
N ASN A 7 42.75 -27.86 -31.59
CA ASN A 7 42.57 -27.85 -30.14
C ASN A 7 41.07 -27.87 -29.80
N ARG A 8 40.42 -28.99 -30.10
CA ARG A 8 39.06 -29.28 -29.64
C ARG A 8 39.13 -29.86 -28.22
N GLN A 9 39.25 -29.00 -27.22
CA GLN A 9 39.07 -29.38 -25.82
C GLN A 9 37.58 -29.63 -25.57
N GLU A 10 37.25 -30.90 -25.42
CA GLU A 10 35.96 -31.41 -24.95
C GLU A 10 35.63 -30.78 -23.58
N LYS A 11 34.58 -29.95 -23.51
CA LYS A 11 34.04 -29.49 -22.23
C LYS A 11 33.34 -30.66 -21.54
N LYS A 12 34.10 -31.41 -20.75
CA LYS A 12 33.58 -32.42 -19.81
C LYS A 12 32.59 -31.73 -18.88
N GLY A 13 31.33 -32.19 -18.89
CA GLY A 13 30.30 -31.72 -17.96
C GLY A 13 30.68 -32.02 -16.51
N PRO A 14 30.19 -31.25 -15.52
CA PRO A 14 30.64 -31.38 -14.14
C PRO A 14 30.29 -32.77 -13.58
N ASP A 15 31.29 -33.50 -13.13
CA ASP A 15 31.15 -34.78 -12.43
C ASP A 15 30.34 -34.54 -11.12
N PRO A 16 29.28 -35.32 -10.82
CA PRO A 16 28.36 -35.03 -9.71
C PRO A 16 28.92 -35.35 -8.31
N LEU A 17 30.20 -35.74 -8.19
CA LEU A 17 30.84 -36.11 -6.92
C LEU A 17 32.27 -35.57 -6.80
N SER A 18 32.56 -34.42 -7.40
CA SER A 18 33.71 -33.60 -7.00
C SER A 18 33.28 -32.79 -5.78
N SER A 19 33.90 -33.03 -4.63
CA SER A 19 33.84 -32.14 -3.47
C SER A 19 34.41 -30.79 -3.90
N HIS A 20 33.52 -29.94 -4.43
CA HIS A 20 33.84 -28.59 -4.83
C HIS A 20 34.10 -27.82 -3.54
N ASP A 21 35.38 -27.70 -3.18
CA ASP A 21 35.88 -26.67 -2.29
C ASP A 21 35.38 -25.34 -2.87
N THR A 22 34.22 -24.93 -2.38
CA THR A 22 33.55 -23.72 -2.79
C THR A 22 34.19 -22.65 -1.94
N ASP A 23 35.05 -21.83 -2.57
CA ASP A 23 35.83 -20.83 -1.86
C ASP A 23 34.96 -20.04 -0.86
N PRO A 24 35.42 -19.82 0.38
CA PRO A 24 34.68 -19.04 1.39
C PRO A 24 34.29 -17.63 0.91
N SER A 25 35.00 -17.09 -0.09
CA SER A 25 34.71 -15.81 -0.72
C SER A 25 33.39 -15.81 -1.48
N THR A 26 32.98 -16.93 -2.11
CA THR A 26 31.72 -17.03 -2.86
C THR A 26 30.50 -16.97 -1.93
N TYR A 27 30.59 -17.59 -0.75
CA TYR A 27 29.55 -17.45 0.29
C TYR A 27 29.53 -16.04 0.88
N ALA A 28 30.70 -15.42 1.05
CA ALA A 28 30.79 -14.04 1.51
C ALA A 28 30.18 -13.06 0.49
N GLU A 29 30.45 -13.25 -0.81
CA GLU A 29 29.86 -12.44 -1.88
C GLU A 29 28.33 -12.60 -1.94
N GLY A 30 27.83 -13.84 -1.93
CA GLY A 30 26.39 -14.12 -1.90
C GLY A 30 25.69 -13.59 -0.64
N LEU A 31 26.32 -13.67 0.53
CA LEU A 31 25.79 -13.08 1.76
C LEU A 31 25.83 -11.54 1.73
N THR A 32 26.82 -10.95 1.06
CA THR A 32 26.93 -9.50 0.89
C THR A 32 25.88 -9.00 -0.11
N GLU A 33 25.64 -9.75 -1.18
CA GLU A 33 24.60 -9.49 -2.19
C GLU A 33 23.19 -9.65 -1.60
N ILE A 34 22.93 -10.70 -0.80
CA ILE A 34 21.67 -10.86 -0.06
C ILE A 34 21.47 -9.71 0.95
N ARG A 35 22.55 -9.24 1.62
CA ARG A 35 22.50 -8.09 2.53
C ARG A 35 22.29 -6.75 1.82
N THR A 36 22.81 -6.57 0.60
CA THR A 36 22.61 -5.34 -0.18
C THR A 36 21.22 -5.30 -0.80
N LEU A 37 20.66 -6.43 -1.26
CA LEU A 37 19.26 -6.53 -1.70
C LEU A 37 18.28 -6.18 -0.56
N GLN A 38 18.56 -6.63 0.66
CA GLN A 38 17.76 -6.31 1.86
C GLN A 38 17.89 -4.84 2.32
N ARG A 39 18.87 -4.10 1.79
CA ARG A 39 19.12 -2.68 2.04
C ARG A 39 18.91 -1.83 0.79
N THR A 40 17.91 -2.17 -0.04
CA THR A 40 17.39 -1.19 -0.98
C THR A 40 16.61 -0.15 -0.19
N GLU A 41 17.32 0.83 0.39
CA GLU A 41 16.69 1.95 1.07
C GLU A 41 15.80 2.69 0.07
N THR A 42 14.49 2.58 0.29
CA THR A 42 13.53 3.38 -0.46
C THR A 42 13.82 4.84 -0.16
N LYS A 43 14.24 5.61 -1.17
CA LYS A 43 14.52 7.04 -1.02
C LYS A 43 13.23 7.76 -0.64
N ARG A 44 13.04 7.97 0.67
CA ARG A 44 11.85 8.61 1.22
C ARG A 44 12.02 10.12 1.16
N ASN A 45 11.68 10.72 0.01
CA ASN A 45 11.70 12.17 -0.21
C ASN A 45 10.35 12.84 0.10
N ILE A 46 9.56 12.28 1.03
CA ILE A 46 8.32 12.90 1.51
C ILE A 46 8.54 13.40 2.93
N GLU A 47 8.62 14.73 3.05
CA GLU A 47 8.66 15.42 4.34
C GLU A 47 7.37 15.18 5.12
N SER A 48 7.45 15.13 6.45
CA SER A 48 6.30 14.85 7.34
C SER A 48 5.07 15.70 7.03
N ARG A 49 5.27 16.99 6.69
CA ARG A 49 4.20 17.91 6.30
C ARG A 49 3.40 17.43 5.08
N HIS A 50 4.05 16.90 4.05
CA HIS A 50 3.36 16.41 2.85
C HIS A 50 2.51 15.17 3.19
N ALA A 51 3.03 14.28 4.02
CA ALA A 51 2.28 13.11 4.48
C ALA A 51 1.05 13.50 5.31
N GLN A 52 1.18 14.51 6.19
CA GLN A 52 0.06 15.04 6.96
C GLN A 52 -1.00 15.69 6.06
N MET A 53 -0.57 16.47 5.05
CA MET A 53 -1.51 17.08 4.09
C MET A 53 -2.29 16.03 3.29
N ILE A 54 -1.65 14.93 2.89
CA ILE A 54 -2.33 13.81 2.23
C ILE A 54 -3.36 13.17 3.16
N ALA A 55 -3.00 12.96 4.44
CA ALA A 55 -3.91 12.40 5.43
C ALA A 55 -5.12 13.31 5.69
N ILE A 56 -4.91 14.62 5.82
CA ILE A 56 -6.00 15.61 6.01
C ILE A 56 -6.90 15.66 4.77
N GLY A 57 -6.31 15.69 3.58
CA GLY A 57 -7.06 15.72 2.31
C GLY A 57 -7.94 14.48 2.13
N GLY A 58 -7.39 13.29 2.44
CA GLY A 58 -8.14 12.03 2.34
C GLY A 58 -9.23 11.87 3.39
N THR A 59 -9.06 12.42 4.59
CA THR A 59 -10.01 12.26 5.70
C THR A 59 -11.18 13.25 5.66
N ILE A 60 -10.94 14.50 5.25
CA ILE A 60 -12.02 15.48 5.10
C ILE A 60 -12.87 15.12 3.87
N GLY A 61 -12.22 14.91 2.72
CA GLY A 61 -12.72 14.21 1.53
C GLY A 61 -14.14 14.51 1.03
N THR A 62 -14.51 13.76 -0.01
CA THR A 62 -15.81 13.83 -0.67
C THR A 62 -16.95 13.36 0.24
N GLY A 63 -16.66 12.44 1.17
CA GLY A 63 -17.65 11.90 2.11
C GLY A 63 -18.27 12.94 3.05
N LEU A 64 -17.48 13.90 3.54
CA LEU A 64 -18.03 14.99 4.35
C LEU A 64 -18.83 15.96 3.48
N PHE A 65 -18.28 16.44 2.37
CA PHE A 65 -18.95 17.49 1.59
C PHE A 65 -20.20 17.02 0.84
N VAL A 66 -20.16 15.83 0.22
CA VAL A 66 -21.28 15.29 -0.56
C VAL A 66 -22.27 14.56 0.34
N GLY A 67 -21.80 13.85 1.37
CA GLY A 67 -22.65 13.04 2.24
C GLY A 67 -23.39 13.82 3.32
N ILE A 68 -22.79 14.87 3.88
CA ILE A 68 -23.36 15.53 5.08
C ILE A 68 -24.65 16.30 4.76
N GLY A 69 -24.81 16.83 3.54
CA GLY A 69 -25.98 17.62 3.16
C GLY A 69 -27.29 16.81 3.24
N GLN A 70 -27.28 15.58 2.72
CA GLN A 70 -28.41 14.67 2.82
C GLN A 70 -28.68 14.23 4.26
N ALA A 71 -27.63 13.96 5.04
CA ALA A 71 -27.76 13.59 6.44
C ALA A 71 -28.37 14.72 7.30
N LEU A 72 -27.97 15.98 7.06
CA LEU A 72 -28.56 17.14 7.73
C LEU A 72 -30.02 17.34 7.33
N ALA A 73 -30.34 17.25 6.04
CA ALA A 73 -31.70 17.46 5.54
C ALA A 73 -32.70 16.44 6.11
N THR A 74 -32.27 15.20 6.30
CA THR A 74 -33.14 14.09 6.74
C THR A 74 -33.23 13.94 8.25
N SER A 75 -32.14 14.18 8.99
CA SER A 75 -32.07 13.85 10.42
C SER A 75 -31.99 15.07 11.35
N GLY A 76 -31.68 16.26 10.82
CA GLY A 76 -31.48 17.49 11.60
C GLY A 76 -30.05 17.62 12.16
N PRO A 77 -29.68 18.80 12.70
CA PRO A 77 -28.29 19.10 13.04
C PRO A 77 -27.77 18.34 14.26
N VAL A 78 -28.63 18.08 15.27
CA VAL A 78 -28.20 17.47 16.53
C VAL A 78 -27.89 15.98 16.36
N SER A 79 -28.69 15.25 15.59
CA SER A 79 -28.47 13.83 15.31
C SER A 79 -27.18 13.59 14.53
N VAL A 80 -26.89 14.42 13.53
CA VAL A 80 -25.67 14.31 12.72
C VAL A 80 -24.43 14.53 13.58
N LEU A 81 -24.44 15.53 14.47
CA LEU A 81 -23.32 15.78 15.38
C LEU A 81 -23.09 14.64 16.37
N LEU A 82 -24.16 14.09 16.95
CA LEU A 82 -24.07 12.95 17.87
C LEU A 82 -23.57 11.69 17.16
N ALA A 83 -24.13 11.37 15.99
CA ALA A 83 -23.71 10.22 15.19
C ALA A 83 -22.25 10.34 14.75
N TYR A 84 -21.83 11.52 14.27
CA TYR A 84 -20.45 11.79 13.89
C TYR A 84 -19.50 11.62 15.08
N SER A 85 -19.83 12.19 16.24
CA SER A 85 -19.01 12.10 17.46
C SER A 85 -18.84 10.66 17.93
N LEU A 86 -19.91 9.85 17.92
CA LEU A 86 -19.87 8.44 18.30
C LEU A 86 -18.97 7.62 17.37
N ILE A 87 -19.09 7.83 16.06
CA ILE A 87 -18.24 7.15 15.07
C ILE A 87 -16.79 7.59 15.22
N CYS A 88 -16.51 8.87 15.43
CA CYS A 88 -15.16 9.37 15.65
C CYS A 88 -14.49 8.72 16.87
N VAL A 89 -15.20 8.56 17.99
CA VAL A 89 -14.65 7.88 19.18
C VAL A 89 -14.34 6.42 18.89
N ALA A 90 -15.24 5.70 18.21
CA ALA A 90 -15.02 4.31 17.84
C ALA A 90 -13.81 4.14 16.90
N VAL A 91 -13.72 4.98 15.87
CA VAL A 91 -12.61 4.98 14.91
C VAL A 91 -11.29 5.40 15.57
N TYR A 92 -11.31 6.37 16.49
CA TYR A 92 -10.13 6.76 17.27
C TYR A 92 -9.56 5.57 18.05
N GLY A 93 -10.40 4.81 18.75
CA GLY A 93 -9.95 3.59 19.44
C GLY A 93 -9.31 2.56 18.51
N MET A 94 -9.94 2.32 17.35
CA MET A 94 -9.44 1.39 16.33
C MET A 94 -8.08 1.82 15.75
N ILE A 95 -7.93 3.10 15.39
CA ILE A 95 -6.69 3.64 14.82
C ILE A 95 -5.57 3.62 15.87
N THR A 96 -5.86 3.97 17.12
CA THR A 96 -4.88 3.93 18.21
C THR A 96 -4.32 2.52 18.40
N ALA A 97 -5.18 1.51 18.51
CA ALA A 97 -4.74 0.10 18.64
C ALA A 97 -3.90 -0.35 17.43
N THR A 98 -4.30 0.05 16.21
CA THR A 98 -3.56 -0.27 14.98
C THR A 98 -2.20 0.43 14.93
N THR A 99 -2.13 1.66 15.45
CA THR A 99 -0.92 2.47 15.49
C THR A 99 0.07 1.91 16.51
N GLU A 100 -0.39 1.42 17.67
CA GLU A 100 0.47 0.76 18.66
C GLU A 100 1.17 -0.47 18.08
N VAL A 101 0.44 -1.32 17.34
CA VAL A 101 1.02 -2.48 16.64
C VAL A 101 2.06 -2.05 15.60
N SER A 102 1.80 -0.95 14.89
CA SER A 102 2.71 -0.42 13.86
C SER A 102 3.96 0.23 14.45
N ALA A 103 3.84 0.87 15.62
CA ALA A 103 4.96 1.47 16.34
C ALA A 103 5.82 0.41 17.03
N TYR A 104 5.22 -0.69 17.50
CA TYR A 104 5.92 -1.80 18.14
C TYR A 104 6.85 -2.56 17.17
N LEU A 105 6.38 -2.81 15.94
CA LEU A 105 7.18 -3.51 14.92
C LEU A 105 7.18 -2.73 13.59
N PRO A 106 8.04 -1.71 13.44
CA PRO A 106 8.09 -0.88 12.24
C PRO A 106 8.76 -1.64 11.08
N VAL A 107 7.98 -2.39 10.31
CA VAL A 107 8.44 -3.04 9.08
C VAL A 107 8.25 -2.10 7.89
N ALA A 108 9.34 -1.75 7.21
CA ALA A 108 9.28 -0.89 6.03
C ALA A 108 8.43 -1.52 4.91
N GLY A 109 7.44 -0.80 4.40
CA GLY A 109 6.55 -1.28 3.33
C GLY A 109 5.49 -2.30 3.78
N SER A 110 5.36 -2.57 5.07
CA SER A 110 4.37 -3.51 5.60
C SER A 110 2.97 -2.92 5.62
N SER A 111 1.99 -3.66 5.09
CA SER A 111 0.57 -3.33 5.14
C SER A 111 -0.11 -3.95 6.37
N MET A 112 -1.32 -3.50 6.72
CA MET A 112 -2.06 -4.07 7.85
C MET A 112 -2.38 -5.57 7.67
N ALA A 113 -2.45 -6.05 6.43
CA ALA A 113 -2.58 -7.47 6.11
C ALA A 113 -1.37 -8.30 6.59
N TYR A 114 -0.16 -7.72 6.58
CA TYR A 114 1.03 -8.38 7.11
C TYR A 114 0.91 -8.61 8.62
N TYR A 115 0.50 -7.59 9.38
CA TYR A 115 0.27 -7.72 10.82
C TYR A 115 -0.85 -8.73 11.11
N GLY A 116 -1.95 -8.73 10.36
CA GLY A 116 -3.02 -9.74 10.47
C GLY A 116 -2.53 -11.17 10.20
N SER A 117 -1.66 -11.34 9.19
CA SER A 117 -1.05 -12.64 8.87
C SER A 117 -0.11 -13.15 9.96
N ARG A 118 0.55 -12.23 10.68
CA ARG A 118 1.61 -12.51 11.65
C ARG A 118 1.08 -12.72 13.07
N PHE A 119 0.04 -11.99 13.47
CA PHE A 119 -0.53 -12.02 14.82
C PHE A 119 -1.77 -12.90 14.94
N VAL A 120 -2.54 -13.12 13.87
CA VAL A 120 -3.79 -13.90 13.92
C VAL A 120 -3.69 -15.17 13.10
N SER A 121 -3.70 -15.06 11.77
CA SER A 121 -3.61 -16.21 10.87
C SER A 121 -3.33 -15.79 9.43
N ARG A 122 -2.68 -16.67 8.66
CA ARG A 122 -2.36 -16.43 7.25
C ARG A 122 -3.61 -16.22 6.38
N SER A 123 -4.73 -16.86 6.71
CA SER A 123 -6.00 -16.68 6.00
C SER A 123 -6.63 -15.31 6.26
N LEU A 124 -6.55 -14.80 7.50
CA LEU A 124 -7.01 -13.44 7.82
C LEU A 124 -6.19 -12.39 7.07
N GLY A 125 -4.86 -12.56 7.03
CA GLY A 125 -3.99 -11.66 6.27
C GLY A 125 -4.34 -11.59 4.79
N PHE A 126 -4.61 -12.75 4.17
CA PHE A 126 -5.09 -12.79 2.78
C PHE A 126 -6.44 -12.09 2.61
N ALA A 127 -7.41 -12.37 3.49
CA ALA A 127 -8.73 -11.74 3.45
C ALA A 127 -8.65 -10.20 3.61
N MET A 128 -7.82 -9.70 4.53
CA MET A 128 -7.57 -8.27 4.71
C MET A 128 -6.97 -7.64 3.45
N GLY A 129 -6.05 -8.34 2.78
CA GLY A 129 -5.47 -7.88 1.51
C GLY A 129 -6.53 -7.77 0.41
N CYS A 130 -7.38 -8.79 0.24
CA CYS A 130 -8.48 -8.77 -0.72
C CYS A 130 -9.50 -7.67 -0.40
N LEU A 131 -9.87 -7.51 0.87
CA LEU A 131 -10.80 -6.47 1.31
C LEU A 131 -10.23 -5.07 1.04
N TYR A 132 -8.94 -4.87 1.25
CA TYR A 132 -8.26 -3.61 0.99
C TYR A 132 -8.27 -3.25 -0.50
N PHE A 133 -7.96 -4.22 -1.38
CA PHE A 133 -8.05 -4.03 -2.82
C PHE A 133 -9.48 -3.71 -3.27
N TYR A 134 -10.46 -4.46 -2.79
CA TYR A 134 -11.87 -4.26 -3.13
C TYR A 134 -12.39 -2.89 -2.66
N SER A 135 -11.97 -2.45 -1.48
CA SER A 135 -12.33 -1.13 -0.95
C SER A 135 -11.88 0.00 -1.87
N PHE A 136 -10.65 -0.05 -2.39
CA PHE A 136 -10.19 0.93 -3.38
C PHE A 136 -10.94 0.85 -4.71
N GLY A 137 -11.29 -0.36 -5.16
CA GLY A 137 -12.10 -0.54 -6.37
C GLY A 137 -13.46 0.15 -6.27
N ILE A 138 -14.18 -0.04 -5.17
CA ILE A 138 -15.47 0.62 -4.93
C ILE A 138 -15.29 2.13 -4.75
N LEU A 139 -14.24 2.56 -4.05
CA LEU A 139 -14.00 3.97 -3.76
C LEU A 139 -13.84 4.79 -5.04
N VAL A 140 -13.18 4.25 -6.07
CA VAL A 140 -13.07 4.93 -7.38
C VAL A 140 -14.44 5.16 -8.00
N ALA A 141 -15.32 4.15 -8.00
CA ALA A 141 -16.67 4.30 -8.52
C ALA A 141 -17.49 5.32 -7.73
N TYR A 142 -17.35 5.31 -6.40
CA TYR A 142 -17.99 6.28 -5.51
C TYR A 142 -17.55 7.73 -5.81
N GLU A 143 -16.25 7.98 -6.00
CA GLU A 143 -15.75 9.31 -6.33
C GLU A 143 -16.25 9.80 -7.69
N ILE A 144 -16.41 8.92 -8.69
CA ILE A 144 -16.98 9.28 -9.99
C ILE A 144 -18.45 9.70 -9.86
N THR A 145 -19.25 8.96 -9.08
CA THR A 145 -20.65 9.33 -8.82
C THR A 145 -20.75 10.65 -8.07
N ALA A 146 -19.91 10.86 -7.07
CA ALA A 146 -19.88 12.10 -6.32
C ALA A 146 -19.47 13.29 -7.20
N ALA A 147 -18.49 13.11 -8.10
CA ALA A 147 -18.10 14.14 -9.06
C ALA A 147 -19.25 14.52 -10.01
N ALA A 148 -20.03 13.52 -10.48
CA ALA A 148 -21.21 13.78 -11.30
C ALA A 148 -22.27 14.62 -10.56
N LEU A 149 -22.55 14.31 -9.29
CA LEU A 149 -23.47 15.08 -8.45
C LEU A 149 -23.00 16.53 -8.26
N VAL A 150 -21.69 16.74 -8.08
CA VAL A 150 -21.12 18.08 -7.93
C VAL A 150 -21.23 18.89 -9.23
N ILE A 151 -21.04 18.25 -10.40
CA ILE A 151 -21.19 18.92 -11.70
C ILE A 151 -22.66 19.32 -11.93
N GLU A 152 -23.61 18.45 -11.58
CA GLU A 152 -25.04 18.74 -11.72
C GLU A 152 -25.53 19.82 -10.75
N TYR A 153 -24.90 19.95 -9.59
CA TYR A 153 -25.26 20.97 -8.58
C TYR A 153 -25.18 22.41 -9.12
N TRP A 154 -24.24 22.70 -10.03
CA TRP A 154 -24.15 24.03 -10.63
C TRP A 154 -24.91 24.07 -11.97
N PRO A 155 -25.98 24.87 -12.11
CA PRO A 155 -26.64 25.03 -13.40
C PRO A 155 -25.64 25.66 -14.38
N ASN A 156 -25.35 24.93 -15.47
CA ASN A 156 -24.50 25.42 -16.55
C ASN A 156 -25.16 26.63 -17.22
N ALA A 157 -24.85 27.84 -16.75
CA ALA A 157 -25.12 29.09 -17.46
C ALA A 157 -24.08 29.33 -18.57
N VAL A 158 -23.54 28.28 -19.17
CA VAL A 158 -22.78 28.41 -20.42
C VAL A 158 -23.84 28.42 -21.53
N PRO A 159 -24.01 29.50 -22.30
CA PRO A 159 -24.85 29.45 -23.47
C PRO A 159 -24.30 28.35 -24.37
N THR A 160 -25.06 27.28 -24.57
CA THR A 160 -24.84 26.43 -25.73
C THR A 160 -25.08 27.33 -26.93
N ALA A 161 -24.01 27.82 -27.54
CA ALA A 161 -24.10 28.49 -28.82
C ALA A 161 -24.84 27.54 -29.76
N ALA A 162 -26.02 28.00 -30.17
CA ALA A 162 -26.89 27.33 -31.13
C ALA A 162 -26.15 27.08 -32.45
#